data_AF-A0A3B9AH77-F1
#
_entry.id   AF-A0A3B9AH77-F1
#
_cell.length_a   1.000
_cell.length_b   1.000
_cell.length_c   1.000
_cell.angle_alpha   90.00
_cell.angle_beta   90.00
_cell.angle_gamma   90.00
#
_symmetry.space_group_name_H-M   'P 1'
#
loop_
_entity.id
_entity.type
_entity.pdbx_description
1 polymer ?
#
loop_
_entity_poly.entity_id
_entity_poly.type
_entity_poly.pdbx_seq_one_letter_code
_entity_poly.pdbx_strand_id
1 'polypeptide(L)'
;VRFQRFNVLTKDFGLDKVFFQRVVHDLDRDGFDMDKELHLNRRHQPHASGLGEHYCRRWLSITLLQDLQAQPDKTLLVGIQRAAFLASKEEYLCISLAKTGHPTPGRNVSVTLGVLLDDHAKNLIQFWNDPAIPVQTINVTCQRCAMPDCAERAAPPTVVLRKEERRRMEELLNQLVK
;
A
#
# COMPACT_ATOMS: atom_id res chain seq x y z
N VAL A 1 0.06 11.94 21.21
CA VAL A 1 0.83 10.91 21.96
C VAL A 1 0.69 9.56 21.23
N ARG A 2 1.79 8.79 21.13
CA ARG A 2 1.91 7.37 20.65
C ARG A 2 2.32 7.08 19.19
N PHE A 3 3.31 7.78 18.64
CA PHE A 3 4.12 7.25 17.52
C PHE A 3 5.38 6.48 17.99
N GLN A 4 5.71 6.52 19.28
CA GLN A 4 6.97 6.00 19.84
C GLN A 4 7.04 4.48 20.02
N ARG A 5 5.98 3.70 19.72
CA ARG A 5 5.94 2.25 20.00
C ARG A 5 6.50 1.36 18.88
N PHE A 6 6.67 1.87 17.67
CA PHE A 6 7.22 1.09 16.54
C PHE A 6 8.74 0.87 16.62
N ASN A 7 9.44 1.64 17.47
CA ASN A 7 10.87 1.46 17.70
C ASN A 7 11.24 0.11 18.33
N VAL A 8 10.28 -0.65 18.88
CA VAL A 8 10.52 -2.00 19.41
C VAL A 8 10.90 -2.96 18.28
N LEU A 9 10.25 -2.86 17.10
CA LEU A 9 10.52 -3.75 15.97
C LEU A 9 11.94 -3.55 15.43
N THR A 10 12.38 -2.31 15.33
CA THR A 10 13.74 -2.01 14.88
C THR A 10 14.77 -2.33 15.97
N LYS A 11 14.55 -1.83 17.19
CA LYS A 11 15.53 -1.92 18.28
C LYS A 11 15.68 -3.32 18.87
N ASP A 12 14.57 -4.00 19.16
CA ASP A 12 14.60 -5.26 19.92
C ASP A 12 14.59 -6.48 18.99
N PHE A 13 14.05 -6.33 17.78
CA PHE A 13 13.92 -7.41 16.80
C PHE A 13 14.80 -7.25 15.55
N GLY A 14 15.46 -6.10 15.38
CA GLY A 14 16.29 -5.82 14.19
C GLY A 14 15.49 -5.75 12.88
N LEU A 15 14.18 -5.51 12.94
CA LEU A 15 13.33 -5.33 11.77
C LEU A 15 13.41 -3.89 11.29
N ASP A 16 14.50 -3.55 10.61
CA ASP A 16 14.77 -2.16 10.21
C ASP A 16 13.95 -1.70 8.99
N LYS A 17 13.46 -2.65 8.20
CA LYS A 17 12.75 -2.40 6.94
C LYS A 17 11.24 -2.44 7.14
N VAL A 18 10.76 -1.49 7.94
CA VAL A 18 9.34 -1.38 8.28
C VAL A 18 8.77 -0.03 7.86
N PHE A 19 7.49 -0.08 7.49
CA PHE A 19 6.71 1.13 7.24
C PHE A 19 5.45 1.13 8.11
N PHE A 20 5.02 2.33 8.44
CA PHE A 20 3.72 2.62 9.02
C PHE A 20 2.96 3.58 8.12
N GLN A 21 1.71 3.27 7.84
CA GLN A 21 0.82 4.18 7.13
C GLN A 21 -0.53 4.28 7.81
N ARG A 22 -1.14 5.46 7.68
CA ARG A 22 -2.54 5.70 8.04
C ARG A 22 -3.28 6.22 6.84
N VAL A 23 -4.36 5.54 6.50
CA VAL A 23 -5.27 5.89 5.41
C VAL A 23 -6.59 6.33 6.02
N VAL A 24 -7.11 7.44 5.53
CA VAL A 24 -8.42 7.99 5.86
C VAL A 24 -9.32 7.78 4.65
N HIS A 25 -10.49 7.24 4.87
CA HIS A 25 -11.56 7.13 3.89
C HIS A 25 -12.64 8.16 4.23
N ASP A 26 -12.85 9.09 3.32
CA ASP A 26 -13.89 10.11 3.39
C ASP A 26 -15.15 9.58 2.72
N LEU A 27 -16.21 9.38 3.52
CA LEU A 27 -17.42 8.68 3.10
C LEU A 27 -18.29 9.51 2.15
N ASP A 28 -18.19 10.84 2.19
CA ASP A 28 -19.02 11.73 1.36
C ASP A 28 -18.53 11.74 -0.10
N ARG A 29 -17.21 11.72 -0.30
CA ARG A 29 -16.58 11.75 -1.63
C ARG A 29 -16.04 10.40 -2.11
N ASP A 30 -16.18 9.35 -1.31
CA ASP A 30 -15.55 8.04 -1.49
C ASP A 30 -14.03 8.12 -1.78
N GLY A 31 -13.38 9.06 -1.08
CA GLY A 31 -11.98 9.43 -1.29
C GLY A 31 -11.06 8.80 -0.26
N PHE A 32 -9.83 8.47 -0.66
CA PHE A 32 -8.86 7.83 0.22
C PHE A 32 -7.59 8.66 0.27
N ASP A 33 -7.20 9.09 1.46
CA ASP A 33 -6.03 9.92 1.68
C ASP A 33 -5.08 9.24 2.65
N MET A 34 -3.79 9.24 2.31
CA MET A 34 -2.75 8.85 3.26
C MET A 34 -2.29 10.11 4.01
N ASP A 35 -2.61 10.19 5.31
CA ASP A 35 -2.34 11.36 6.13
C ASP A 35 -1.12 11.20 7.05
N LYS A 36 -0.66 9.96 7.23
CA LYS A 36 0.60 9.61 7.89
C LYS A 36 1.28 8.50 7.12
N GLU A 37 2.55 8.74 6.80
CA GLU A 37 3.44 7.78 6.20
C GLU A 37 4.78 7.91 6.91
N LEU A 38 5.26 6.81 7.48
CA LEU A 38 6.52 6.74 8.20
C LEU A 38 7.29 5.53 7.72
N HIS A 39 8.43 5.78 7.10
CA HIS A 39 9.40 4.76 6.72
C HIS A 39 10.58 4.87 7.68
N LEU A 40 10.81 3.85 8.51
CA LEU A 40 11.94 3.87 9.45
C LEU A 40 13.28 3.77 8.71
N ASN A 41 13.28 3.18 7.51
CA ASN A 41 14.37 3.25 6.54
C ASN A 41 13.87 3.92 5.24
N ARG A 42 14.46 5.08 4.89
CA ARG A 42 14.01 5.98 3.80
C ARG A 42 14.14 5.44 2.37
N ARG A 43 14.35 4.13 2.18
CA ARG A 43 14.55 3.50 0.85
C ARG A 43 13.41 2.58 0.42
N HIS A 44 12.32 2.49 1.20
CA HIS A 44 11.24 1.54 0.97
C HIS A 44 9.99 2.19 0.36
N GLN A 45 9.24 1.39 -0.40
CA GLN A 45 7.92 1.75 -0.90
C GLN A 45 6.86 1.50 0.18
N PRO A 46 5.68 2.15 0.13
CA PRO A 46 5.23 3.15 -0.84
C PRO A 46 5.84 4.54 -0.63
N HIS A 47 5.79 5.43 -1.63
CA HIS A 47 6.08 6.86 -1.50
C HIS A 47 5.00 7.60 -2.28
N ALA A 48 3.79 7.61 -1.72
CA ALA A 48 2.60 7.92 -2.49
C ALA A 48 1.89 9.20 -2.01
N SER A 49 2.25 9.69 -0.82
CA SER A 49 1.68 10.90 -0.23
C SER A 49 1.78 12.11 -1.17
N GLY A 50 0.66 12.80 -1.37
CA GLY A 50 0.63 14.13 -2.01
C GLY A 50 0.68 14.15 -3.55
N LEU A 51 0.59 13.00 -4.23
CA LEU A 51 0.63 12.94 -5.69
C LEU A 51 -0.71 13.30 -6.37
N GLY A 52 -1.80 13.38 -5.63
CA GLY A 52 -3.15 13.49 -6.21
C GLY A 52 -3.53 12.29 -7.08
N GLU A 53 -2.85 11.16 -6.88
CA GLU A 53 -3.07 9.90 -7.59
C GLU A 53 -3.94 8.95 -6.76
N HIS A 54 -4.52 7.94 -7.42
CA HIS A 54 -5.37 6.96 -6.77
C HIS A 54 -4.52 5.82 -6.24
N TYR A 55 -4.45 5.66 -4.92
CA TYR A 55 -3.78 4.54 -4.28
C TYR A 55 -4.33 3.20 -4.78
N CYS A 56 -3.48 2.17 -4.78
CA CYS A 56 -3.89 0.84 -5.18
C CYS A 56 -4.98 0.29 -4.24
N ARG A 57 -6.15 -0.06 -4.78
CA ARG A 57 -7.28 -0.60 -4.00
C ARG A 57 -7.04 -1.99 -3.42
N ARG A 58 -5.96 -2.66 -3.84
CA ARG A 58 -5.50 -3.96 -3.32
C ARG A 58 -4.62 -3.82 -2.08
N TRP A 59 -4.40 -2.61 -1.57
CA TRP A 59 -3.79 -2.41 -0.27
C TRP A 59 -4.76 -2.85 0.81
N LEU A 60 -4.28 -3.68 1.73
CA LEU A 60 -5.07 -4.19 2.84
C LEU A 60 -5.77 -3.07 3.63
N SER A 61 -5.13 -1.92 3.84
CA SER A 61 -5.76 -0.78 4.51
C SER A 61 -7.01 -0.28 3.80
N ILE A 62 -6.98 -0.21 2.46
CA ILE A 62 -8.09 0.28 1.63
C ILE A 62 -9.17 -0.79 1.53
N THR A 63 -8.80 -2.05 1.31
CA THR A 63 -9.75 -3.17 1.30
C THR A 63 -10.55 -3.23 2.59
N LEU A 64 -9.89 -3.16 3.75
CA LEU A 64 -10.57 -3.17 5.05
C LEU A 64 -11.49 -1.94 5.26
N LEU A 65 -11.17 -0.78 4.68
CA LEU A 65 -12.03 0.41 4.76
C LEU A 65 -13.29 0.24 3.92
N GLN A 66 -13.17 -0.34 2.72
CA GLN A 66 -14.29 -0.69 1.86
C GLN A 66 -15.17 -1.76 2.52
N ASP A 67 -14.56 -2.79 3.10
CA ASP A 67 -15.27 -3.85 3.82
C ASP A 67 -16.01 -3.31 5.05
N LEU A 68 -15.41 -2.35 5.76
CA LEU A 68 -16.02 -1.69 6.91
C LEU A 68 -17.23 -0.85 6.49
N GLN A 69 -17.14 -0.14 5.36
CA GLN A 69 -18.27 0.61 4.80
C GLN A 69 -19.43 -0.32 4.42
N ALA A 70 -19.12 -1.51 3.87
CA ALA A 70 -20.13 -2.50 3.49
C ALA A 70 -20.74 -3.26 4.69
N GLN A 71 -20.14 -3.18 5.88
CA GLN A 71 -20.56 -3.89 7.09
C GLN A 71 -20.87 -2.91 8.23
N PRO A 72 -22.01 -2.20 8.21
CA PRO A 72 -22.33 -1.13 9.17
C PRO A 72 -22.39 -1.59 10.64
N ASP A 73 -22.63 -2.88 10.88
CA ASP A 73 -22.67 -3.46 12.22
C ASP A 73 -21.27 -3.61 12.85
N LYS A 74 -20.22 -3.51 12.05
CA LYS A 74 -18.83 -3.63 12.51
C LYS A 74 -18.21 -2.26 12.68
N THR A 75 -17.54 -2.07 13.82
CA THR A 75 -16.79 -0.84 14.13
C THR A 75 -15.28 -1.01 13.97
N LEU A 76 -14.83 -2.24 13.80
CA LEU A 76 -13.43 -2.63 13.76
C LEU A 76 -13.25 -3.85 12.84
N LEU A 77 -12.32 -3.75 11.90
CA LEU A 77 -11.83 -4.86 11.09
C LEU A 77 -10.32 -4.95 11.21
N VAL A 78 -9.81 -6.18 11.21
CA VAL A 78 -8.38 -6.48 11.25
C VAL A 78 -8.08 -7.46 10.15
N GLY A 79 -6.94 -7.30 9.49
CA GLY A 79 -6.50 -8.21 8.45
C GLY A 79 -4.99 -8.34 8.43
N ILE A 80 -4.55 -9.36 7.71
CA ILE A 80 -3.15 -9.63 7.38
C ILE A 80 -3.05 -9.99 5.90
N GLN A 81 -1.98 -9.55 5.26
CA GLN A 81 -1.74 -9.77 3.84
C GLN A 81 -0.25 -9.78 3.56
N ARG A 82 0.17 -10.64 2.63
CA ARG A 82 1.47 -10.55 1.98
C ARG A 82 1.34 -9.72 0.71
N ALA A 83 1.93 -8.54 0.71
CA ALA A 83 1.82 -7.56 -0.36
C ALA A 83 3.08 -7.60 -1.24
N ALA A 84 2.95 -8.15 -2.45
CA ALA A 84 4.03 -8.25 -3.42
C ALA A 84 3.98 -7.06 -4.40
N PHE A 85 4.96 -6.16 -4.33
CA PHE A 85 5.02 -5.00 -5.21
C PHE A 85 5.40 -5.42 -6.63
N LEU A 86 4.54 -5.07 -7.60
CA LEU A 86 4.67 -5.49 -8.99
C LEU A 86 6.03 -5.13 -9.60
N ALA A 87 6.51 -3.90 -9.35
CA ALA A 87 7.70 -3.32 -9.97
C ALA A 87 9.00 -3.78 -9.32
N SER A 88 9.08 -3.76 -7.98
CA SER A 88 10.31 -4.12 -7.25
C SER A 88 10.40 -5.61 -6.93
N LYS A 89 9.29 -6.36 -7.01
CA LYS A 89 9.14 -7.74 -6.50
C LYS A 89 9.40 -7.87 -5.00
N GLU A 90 9.55 -6.76 -4.29
CA GLU A 90 9.62 -6.75 -2.84
C GLU A 90 8.29 -7.20 -2.27
N GLU A 91 8.36 -8.01 -1.22
CA GLU A 91 7.21 -8.55 -0.54
C GLU A 91 7.19 -8.05 0.90
N TYR A 92 6.04 -7.54 1.34
CA TYR A 92 5.85 -7.05 2.70
C TYR A 92 4.77 -7.86 3.39
N LEU A 93 5.00 -8.24 4.64
CA LEU A 93 3.95 -8.72 5.52
C LEU A 93 3.25 -7.52 6.14
N CYS A 94 1.99 -7.32 5.77
CA CYS A 94 1.18 -6.18 6.17
C CYS A 94 0.10 -6.64 7.14
N ILE A 95 0.05 -6.03 8.32
CA ILE A 95 -1.05 -6.16 9.26
C ILE A 95 -1.76 -4.83 9.31
N SER A 96 -3.07 -4.83 9.12
CA SER A 96 -3.87 -3.60 9.11
C SER A 96 -5.09 -3.70 10.00
N LEU A 97 -5.52 -2.54 10.47
CA LEU A 97 -6.68 -2.39 11.33
C LEU A 97 -7.46 -1.17 10.86
N ALA A 98 -8.72 -1.38 10.48
CA ALA A 98 -9.65 -0.35 10.04
C ALA A 98 -10.75 -0.16 11.06
N LYS A 99 -11.12 1.09 11.34
CA LYS A 99 -12.18 1.42 12.29
C LYS A 99 -12.97 2.65 11.85
N THR A 100 -14.18 2.78 12.38
CA THR A 100 -14.96 4.00 12.23
C THR A 100 -14.25 5.17 12.90
N GLY A 101 -14.27 6.33 12.25
CA GLY A 101 -13.71 7.56 12.76
C GLY A 101 -14.54 8.07 13.93
N HIS A 102 -14.07 7.82 15.15
CA HIS A 102 -14.53 8.54 16.33
C HIS A 102 -13.40 9.46 16.81
N PRO A 103 -13.67 10.76 17.07
CA PRO A 103 -14.97 11.42 17.16
C PRO A 103 -15.49 12.07 15.87
N THR A 104 -14.75 12.03 14.74
CA THR A 104 -15.13 12.72 13.49
C THR A 104 -16.02 11.83 12.62
N PRO A 105 -17.36 12.05 12.61
CA PRO A 105 -18.27 11.26 11.77
C PRO A 105 -17.98 11.49 10.28
N GLY A 106 -18.41 10.57 9.43
CA GLY A 106 -18.19 10.67 7.97
C GLY A 106 -16.79 10.23 7.52
N ARG A 107 -15.95 9.71 8.42
CA ARG A 107 -14.61 9.21 8.09
C ARG A 107 -14.35 7.85 8.69
N ASN A 108 -13.71 6.97 7.93
CA ASN A 108 -13.12 5.73 8.43
C ASN A 108 -11.59 5.85 8.40
N VAL A 109 -10.91 5.17 9.31
CA VAL A 109 -9.44 5.24 9.42
C VAL A 109 -8.86 3.85 9.49
N SER A 110 -7.84 3.60 8.70
CA SER A 110 -7.05 2.37 8.72
C SER A 110 -5.59 2.68 9.02
N VAL A 111 -4.98 1.83 9.82
CA VAL A 111 -3.53 1.86 10.09
C VAL A 111 -2.93 0.54 9.62
N THR A 112 -1.78 0.61 8.96
CA THR A 112 -1.02 -0.56 8.52
C THR A 112 0.40 -0.49 9.06
N LEU A 113 0.86 -1.63 9.55
CA LEU A 113 2.27 -1.92 9.75
C LEU A 113 2.71 -2.92 8.68
N GLY A 114 3.73 -2.56 7.92
CA GLY A 114 4.35 -3.45 6.94
C GLY A 114 5.79 -3.75 7.30
N VAL A 115 6.20 -5.01 7.16
CA VAL A 115 7.58 -5.48 7.36
C VAL A 115 8.06 -6.11 6.05
N LEU A 116 9.19 -5.66 5.51
CA LEU A 116 9.78 -6.32 4.34
C LEU A 116 10.17 -7.76 4.70
N LEU A 117 9.74 -8.72 3.87
CA LEU A 117 10.06 -10.14 4.01
C LEU A 117 11.42 -10.48 3.38
N ASP A 118 12.49 -9.92 3.95
CA ASP A 118 13.85 -10.40 3.69
C ASP A 118 14.19 -11.64 4.53
N ASP A 119 15.40 -12.20 4.33
CA ASP A 119 15.80 -13.43 5.01
C ASP A 119 15.82 -13.28 6.54
N HIS A 120 16.17 -12.09 7.04
CA HIS A 120 16.14 -11.79 8.48
C HIS A 120 14.71 -11.82 9.02
N ALA A 121 13.80 -11.09 8.38
CA ALA A 121 12.39 -11.06 8.78
C ALA A 121 11.73 -12.45 8.67
N LYS A 122 12.06 -13.24 7.65
CA LYS A 122 11.54 -14.61 7.46
C LYS A 122 12.05 -15.57 8.54
N ASN A 123 13.29 -15.42 8.99
CA ASN A 123 13.84 -16.21 10.09
C ASN A 123 13.21 -15.83 11.45
N LEU A 124 12.75 -14.59 11.61
CA LEU A 124 12.15 -14.13 12.86
C LEU A 124 10.64 -14.40 12.93
N ILE A 125 9.90 -14.07 11.88
CA ILE A 125 8.43 -14.11 11.85
C ILE A 125 7.97 -15.48 11.35
N GLN A 126 7.98 -16.49 12.21
CA GLN A 126 7.73 -17.90 11.83
C GLN A 126 6.42 -18.17 11.07
N PHE A 127 5.41 -17.31 11.22
CA PHE A 127 4.12 -17.44 10.53
C PHE A 127 4.04 -16.70 9.19
N TRP A 128 5.13 -16.08 8.71
CA TRP A 128 5.11 -15.23 7.52
C TRP A 128 4.58 -15.94 6.26
N ASN A 129 4.73 -17.27 6.17
CA ASN A 129 4.33 -18.10 5.04
C ASN A 129 3.08 -18.95 5.30
N ASP A 130 2.31 -18.66 6.36
CA ASP A 130 1.08 -19.36 6.65
C ASP A 130 0.13 -19.32 5.42
N PRO A 131 -0.36 -20.48 4.92
CA PRO A 131 -1.26 -20.53 3.77
C PRO A 131 -2.56 -19.72 3.95
N ALA A 132 -2.97 -19.45 5.19
CA ALA A 132 -4.13 -18.61 5.49
C ALA A 132 -3.87 -17.11 5.22
N ILE A 133 -2.61 -16.69 5.06
CA ILE A 133 -2.26 -15.30 4.75
C ILE A 133 -2.31 -15.08 3.23
N PRO A 134 -3.25 -14.28 2.72
CA PRO A 134 -3.38 -14.06 1.29
C PRO A 134 -2.17 -13.32 0.74
N VAL A 135 -1.65 -13.80 -0.39
CA VAL A 135 -0.64 -13.11 -1.18
C VAL A 135 -1.35 -12.30 -2.26
N GLN A 136 -1.04 -11.01 -2.34
CA GLN A 136 -1.65 -10.08 -3.27
C GLN A 136 -0.57 -9.27 -3.99
N THR A 137 -0.60 -9.30 -5.32
CA THR A 137 0.26 -8.43 -6.13
C THR A 137 -0.32 -7.02 -6.12
N ILE A 138 0.46 -6.04 -5.69
CA ILE A 138 0.02 -4.66 -5.53
C ILE A 138 0.94 -3.69 -6.26
N ASN A 139 0.54 -2.43 -6.31
CA ASN A 139 1.43 -1.34 -6.68
C ASN A 139 1.19 -0.12 -5.79
N VAL A 140 1.91 0.98 -6.03
CA VAL A 140 1.75 2.23 -5.27
C VAL A 140 0.45 2.95 -5.65
N THR A 141 0.28 3.31 -6.92
CA THR A 141 -0.89 4.02 -7.44
C THR A 141 -1.39 3.39 -8.74
N CYS A 142 -2.67 3.59 -9.05
CA CYS A 142 -3.30 3.08 -10.27
C CYS A 142 -2.68 3.71 -11.53
N GLN A 143 -2.42 5.03 -11.50
CA GLN A 143 -1.83 5.79 -12.61
C GLN A 143 -0.44 5.29 -13.02
N ARG A 144 0.31 4.70 -12.07
CA ARG A 144 1.66 4.15 -12.27
C ARG A 144 1.69 2.62 -12.38
N CYS A 145 0.52 1.98 -12.33
CA CYS A 145 0.43 0.52 -12.31
C CYS A 145 0.39 -0.06 -13.71
N ALA A 146 1.44 -0.80 -14.08
CA ALA A 146 1.54 -1.54 -15.33
C ALA A 146 0.82 -2.91 -15.30
N MET A 147 0.06 -3.21 -14.23
CA MET A 147 -0.69 -4.46 -14.15
C MET A 147 -1.78 -4.51 -15.22
N PRO A 148 -1.81 -5.55 -16.08
CA PRO A 148 -2.91 -5.75 -17.02
C PRO A 148 -4.19 -6.14 -16.26
N ASP A 149 -5.34 -5.70 -16.76
CA ASP A 149 -6.68 -6.17 -16.36
C ASP A 149 -6.94 -6.25 -14.84
N CYS A 150 -6.51 -5.21 -14.12
CA CYS A 150 -6.74 -5.07 -12.68
C CYS A 150 -8.20 -4.68 -12.40
N ALA A 151 -9.00 -5.59 -11.83
CA ALA A 151 -10.42 -5.38 -11.53
C ALA A 151 -10.66 -4.26 -10.51
N GLU A 152 -9.71 -4.04 -9.59
CA GLU A 152 -9.79 -3.06 -8.51
C GLU A 152 -9.19 -1.70 -8.93
N ARG A 153 -8.92 -1.51 -10.23
CA ARG A 153 -8.28 -0.30 -10.75
C ARG A 153 -9.24 0.89 -10.66
N ALA A 154 -8.87 1.88 -9.84
CA ALA A 154 -9.65 3.11 -9.69
C ALA A 154 -9.34 4.18 -10.74
N ALA A 155 -8.18 4.10 -11.42
CA ALA A 155 -7.78 5.08 -12.43
C ALA A 155 -6.93 4.46 -13.56
N PRO A 156 -7.00 5.02 -14.79
CA PRO A 156 -6.19 4.55 -15.91
C PRO A 156 -4.69 4.74 -15.65
N PRO A 157 -3.81 3.87 -16.20
CA PRO A 157 -2.36 3.90 -16.00
C PRO A 157 -1.67 5.00 -16.83
N THR A 158 -2.09 6.25 -16.66
CA THR A 158 -1.66 7.40 -17.48
C THR A 158 -0.14 7.64 -17.46
N VAL A 159 0.53 7.37 -16.34
CA VAL A 159 2.00 7.53 -16.24
C VAL A 159 2.72 6.44 -17.03
N VAL A 160 2.18 5.21 -17.04
CA VAL A 160 2.73 4.10 -17.82
C VAL A 160 2.58 4.38 -19.31
N LEU A 161 1.37 4.77 -19.74
CA LEU A 161 1.08 5.09 -21.14
C LEU A 161 1.97 6.22 -21.69
N ARG A 162 2.12 7.31 -20.93
CA ARG A 162 3.02 8.42 -21.31
C ARG A 162 4.49 7.99 -21.42
N LYS A 163 4.93 7.06 -20.56
CA LYS A 163 6.30 6.53 -20.60
C LYS A 163 6.51 5.68 -21.85
N GLU A 164 5.53 4.86 -22.22
CA GLU A 164 5.58 4.04 -23.43
C GLU A 164 5.54 4.89 -24.70
N GLU A 165 4.69 5.92 -24.74
CA GLU A 165 4.62 6.86 -25.86
C GLU A 165 5.95 7.58 -26.08
N ARG A 166 6.57 8.08 -25.00
CA ARG A 166 7.89 8.70 -25.06
C ARG A 166 8.95 7.73 -25.59
N ARG A 167 8.95 6.49 -25.10
CA ARG A 167 9.90 5.46 -25.55
C ARG A 167 9.76 5.18 -27.04
N ARG A 168 8.51 5.06 -27.54
CA ARG A 168 8.24 4.85 -28.97
C ARG A 168 8.72 6.04 -29.81
N MET A 169 8.51 7.27 -29.34
CA MET A 169 8.98 8.47 -30.02
C MET A 169 10.52 8.53 -30.08
N GLU A 170 11.21 8.21 -28.98
CA GLU A 170 12.67 8.13 -28.94
C GLU A 170 13.22 7.04 -29.87
N GLU A 171 12.58 5.86 -29.91
CA GLU A 171 12.92 4.76 -30.81
C GLU A 171 12.80 5.19 -32.29
N LEU A 172 11.71 5.89 -32.65
CA LEU A 172 11.49 6.40 -34.01
C LEU A 172 12.50 7.49 -34.41
N LEU A 173 12.78 8.44 -33.51
CA LEU A 173 13.80 9.48 -33.76
C LEU A 173 15.18 8.86 -33.99
N ASN A 174 15.56 7.84 -33.22
CA ASN A 174 16.82 7.14 -33.39
C ASN A 174 16.91 6.35 -34.72
N GLN A 175 15.77 5.92 -35.28
CA GLN A 175 15.73 5.28 -36.60
C GLN A 175 15.91 6.28 -37.75
N LEU A 176 15.46 7.53 -37.58
CA LEU A 176 15.58 8.59 -38.59
C LEU A 176 16.97 9.26 -38.63
N VAL A 177 17.73 9.17 -37.54
CA VAL A 177 19.09 9.72 -37.41
C VAL A 177 20.18 8.74 -37.88
N LYS A 178 19.80 7.49 -38.19
CA LYS A 178 20.64 6.51 -38.89
C LYS A 178 20.47 6.62 -40.39
#